data_AF-A0A3P8BQG6-F1
#
_entry.id   AF-A0A3P8BQG6-F1
#
_cell.length_a   1.000
_cell.length_b   1.000
_cell.length_c   1.000
_cell.angle_alpha   90.00
_cell.angle_beta   90.00
_cell.angle_gamma   90.00
#
_symmetry.space_group_name_H-M   'P 1'
#
loop_
_entity.id
_entity.type
_entity.pdbx_description
1 polymer ?
#
loop_
_entity_poly.entity_id
_entity_poly.type
_entity_poly.pdbx_seq_one_letter_code
_entity_poly.pdbx_strand_id
1 'polypeptide(L)'
;MSVYEVAASAANQKPSLATVSAKASVDISGFKFETMTGTDTFSLKNSQLEATFSGVSGFLQAVTPNGHSKVDLNVQFVHYGARPKGKINNKGGDNLSGAYLFLPDAEAKELPADEQEFMVVSGPIMKKVYVVGPKNLKILQVYSLVEGAPSIEIVNEVDIRSSTSLMTAVCPRPNSKSSTMVVDKQLTVIREVLRLKFYQNQKLLLMNSTSLGSDEGDIAETTSSNFELAMRMNTNVQSGDDLYTDLNGMQIIRRRRQLDKLPIQAHFYPMPSAAYIEDTSTRLSLLTAQPLGVASLKAGQLEVMLDRRLDQDDGRGLEENVHDNLRTLSRFRLLVEPLKQLESKTTAEERVGFLSLVGLAESTELLYPTVRMVSSGRAAEVIPVDQLSQGGFTYAALRAQGDRTVHNGAAGRDDRQAVVVASSSSSSTSSV
;
A
#
# COMPACT_ATOMS: atom_id res chain seq x y z
N MET A 1 -32.18 13.15 -13.68
CA MET A 1 -31.34 13.59 -14.82
C MET A 1 -29.99 12.93 -14.67
N SER A 2 -29.59 12.08 -15.62
CA SER A 2 -28.27 11.44 -15.66
C SER A 2 -27.21 12.49 -15.94
N VAL A 3 -26.28 12.68 -14.99
CA VAL A 3 -25.24 13.73 -15.00
C VAL A 3 -24.06 13.36 -15.93
N TYR A 4 -24.08 12.17 -16.54
CA TYR A 4 -23.03 11.66 -17.41
C TYR A 4 -23.61 11.03 -18.66
N GLU A 5 -22.97 11.33 -19.78
CA GLU A 5 -23.14 10.68 -21.07
C GLU A 5 -21.79 10.05 -21.44
N VAL A 6 -21.81 8.80 -21.89
CA VAL A 6 -20.57 8.12 -22.28
C VAL A 6 -20.17 8.59 -23.66
N ALA A 7 -19.04 9.31 -23.72
CA ALA A 7 -18.59 10.00 -24.92
C ALA A 7 -18.19 9.06 -26.06
N ALA A 8 -17.75 7.82 -25.78
CA ALA A 8 -17.52 6.77 -26.77
C ALA A 8 -17.37 5.40 -26.07
N SER A 9 -17.93 4.36 -26.68
CA SER A 9 -17.62 2.96 -26.38
C SER A 9 -17.14 2.32 -27.69
N ALA A 10 -15.94 1.72 -27.69
CA ALA A 10 -15.43 0.99 -28.84
C ALA A 10 -16.20 -0.32 -29.11
N ALA A 11 -17.03 -0.76 -28.15
CA ALA A 11 -17.92 -1.89 -28.29
C ALA A 11 -19.37 -1.41 -28.42
N ASN A 12 -20.16 -2.05 -29.29
CA ASN A 12 -21.62 -1.87 -29.44
C ASN A 12 -22.45 -2.21 -28.17
N GLN A 13 -21.83 -2.26 -27.00
CA GLN A 13 -22.47 -2.50 -25.71
C GLN A 13 -22.70 -1.18 -24.98
N LYS A 14 -23.91 -1.01 -24.41
CA LYS A 14 -24.18 0.08 -23.48
C LYS A 14 -23.15 0.01 -22.34
N PRO A 15 -22.50 1.12 -21.99
CA PRO A 15 -21.53 1.18 -20.90
C PRO A 15 -22.23 0.84 -19.58
N SER A 16 -21.69 -0.14 -18.86
CA SER A 16 -22.15 -0.48 -17.52
C SER A 16 -21.58 0.51 -16.51
N LEU A 17 -22.45 1.16 -15.75
CA LEU A 17 -22.03 1.95 -14.59
C LEU A 17 -21.56 1.02 -13.47
N ALA A 18 -20.75 1.57 -12.56
CA ALA A 18 -20.30 0.81 -11.40
C ALA A 18 -21.48 0.41 -10.50
N THR A 19 -21.36 -0.76 -9.88
CA THR A 19 -22.26 -1.20 -8.81
C THR A 19 -21.56 -0.95 -7.47
N VAL A 20 -22.29 -0.41 -6.50
CA VAL A 20 -21.82 -0.23 -5.13
C VAL A 20 -22.50 -1.26 -4.25
N SER A 21 -21.74 -1.95 -3.41
CA SER A 21 -22.27 -2.96 -2.50
C SER A 21 -21.75 -2.75 -1.08
N ALA A 22 -22.61 -2.91 -0.08
CA ALA A 22 -22.24 -2.80 1.34
C ALA A 22 -23.21 -3.59 2.22
N LYS A 23 -22.83 -3.85 3.48
CA LYS A 23 -23.71 -4.52 4.47
C LYS A 23 -24.93 -3.69 4.84
N ALA A 24 -24.76 -2.38 4.99
CA ALA A 24 -25.83 -1.45 5.33
C ALA A 24 -26.24 -0.63 4.10
N SER A 25 -27.54 -0.31 4.00
CA SER A 25 -28.04 0.52 2.91
C SER A 25 -27.42 1.91 2.97
N VAL A 26 -26.87 2.36 1.85
CA VAL A 26 -26.30 3.70 1.70
C VAL A 26 -27.13 4.47 0.67
N ASP A 27 -27.58 5.67 1.03
CA ASP A 27 -28.22 6.57 0.08
C ASP A 27 -27.19 7.06 -0.96
N ILE A 28 -27.35 6.58 -2.20
CA ILE A 28 -26.46 6.84 -3.33
C ILE A 28 -27.31 7.21 -4.55
N SER A 29 -27.05 8.38 -5.12
CA SER A 29 -27.64 8.82 -6.39
C SER A 29 -26.72 8.48 -7.57
N GLY A 30 -27.25 7.81 -8.60
CA GLY A 30 -26.57 7.63 -9.88
C GLY A 30 -25.77 6.34 -10.07
N PHE A 31 -25.70 5.46 -9.06
CA PHE A 31 -25.12 4.12 -9.16
C PHE A 31 -26.11 3.06 -8.66
N LYS A 32 -25.98 1.83 -9.16
CA LYS A 32 -26.74 0.70 -8.63
C LYS A 32 -26.20 0.35 -7.24
N PHE A 33 -27.08 0.22 -6.26
CA PHE A 33 -26.72 -0.24 -4.91
C PHE A 33 -27.21 -1.67 -4.68
N GLU A 34 -26.35 -2.51 -4.10
CA GLU A 34 -26.68 -3.89 -3.72
C GLU A 34 -26.34 -4.12 -2.24
N THR A 35 -27.29 -4.64 -1.47
CA THR A 35 -27.02 -5.01 -0.07
C THR A 35 -26.31 -6.35 -0.05
N MET A 36 -25.20 -6.43 0.67
CA MET A 36 -24.48 -7.68 0.87
C MET A 36 -25.10 -8.47 2.01
N THR A 37 -25.74 -9.60 1.67
CA THR A 37 -26.39 -10.48 2.64
C THR A 37 -25.54 -11.70 2.96
N GLY A 38 -25.02 -11.75 4.18
CA GLY A 38 -24.73 -13.00 4.93
C GLY A 38 -23.85 -14.07 4.27
N THR A 39 -22.84 -13.70 3.47
CA THR A 39 -21.79 -14.66 3.06
C THR A 39 -20.53 -14.44 3.91
N ASP A 40 -19.86 -15.52 4.31
CA ASP A 40 -18.57 -15.43 5.03
C ASP A 40 -17.50 -14.75 4.17
N THR A 41 -17.62 -14.82 2.84
CA THR A 41 -16.66 -14.28 1.87
C THR A 41 -17.33 -13.73 0.61
N PHE A 42 -16.61 -12.92 -0.16
CA PHE A 42 -16.96 -12.51 -1.52
C PHE A 42 -15.70 -12.37 -2.38
N SER A 43 -15.82 -12.56 -3.70
CA SER A 43 -14.67 -12.48 -4.63
C SER A 43 -14.82 -11.33 -5.63
N LEU A 44 -13.69 -10.71 -5.97
CA LEU A 44 -13.56 -9.77 -7.09
C LEU A 44 -12.50 -10.29 -8.06
N LYS A 45 -12.78 -10.18 -9.36
CA LYS A 45 -11.91 -10.71 -10.42
C LYS A 45 -11.56 -9.66 -11.47
N ASN A 46 -10.36 -9.74 -12.03
CA ASN A 46 -9.96 -9.10 -13.29
C ASN A 46 -9.45 -10.19 -14.27
N SER A 47 -8.90 -9.81 -15.42
CA SER A 47 -8.31 -10.75 -16.38
C SER A 47 -7.08 -11.53 -15.90
N GLN A 48 -6.40 -11.10 -14.83
CA GLN A 48 -5.14 -11.70 -14.37
C GLN A 48 -5.23 -12.43 -13.02
N LEU A 49 -6.21 -12.12 -12.18
CA LEU A 49 -6.37 -12.70 -10.85
C LEU A 49 -7.80 -12.61 -10.32
N GLU A 50 -8.07 -13.44 -9.32
CA GLU A 50 -9.24 -13.35 -8.45
C GLU A 50 -8.80 -13.11 -7.00
N ALA A 51 -9.43 -12.16 -6.32
CA ALA A 51 -9.19 -11.83 -4.93
C ALA A 51 -10.44 -12.14 -4.10
N THR A 52 -10.28 -12.93 -3.04
CA THR A 52 -11.36 -13.27 -2.11
C THR A 52 -11.21 -12.46 -0.83
N PHE A 53 -12.30 -11.89 -0.35
CA PHE A 53 -12.39 -11.02 0.81
C PHE A 53 -13.34 -11.60 1.85
N SER A 54 -13.12 -11.27 3.11
CA SER A 54 -14.07 -11.57 4.17
C SER A 54 -15.36 -10.77 3.99
N GLY A 55 -16.51 -11.43 3.99
CA GLY A 55 -17.82 -10.78 4.06
C GLY A 55 -18.13 -10.19 5.44
N VAL A 56 -17.29 -10.48 6.44
CA VAL A 56 -17.41 -9.94 7.80
C VAL A 56 -16.53 -8.70 8.00
N SER A 57 -15.25 -8.76 7.65
CA SER A 57 -14.32 -7.64 7.87
C SER A 57 -13.96 -6.84 6.61
N GLY A 58 -14.24 -7.37 5.42
CA GLY A 58 -13.79 -6.79 4.16
C GLY A 58 -12.29 -6.98 3.85
N PHE A 59 -11.51 -7.57 4.77
CA PHE A 59 -10.08 -7.83 4.54
C PHE A 59 -9.85 -8.94 3.51
N LEU A 60 -8.73 -8.84 2.80
CA LEU A 60 -8.30 -9.83 1.81
C LEU A 60 -7.95 -11.17 2.49
N GLN A 61 -8.55 -12.24 1.99
CA GLN A 61 -8.44 -13.61 2.50
C GLN A 61 -7.74 -14.59 1.55
N ALA A 62 -7.69 -14.28 0.25
CA ALA A 62 -6.94 -15.08 -0.70
C ALA A 62 -6.73 -14.34 -2.02
N VAL A 63 -5.73 -14.79 -2.76
CA VAL A 63 -5.51 -14.42 -4.16
C VAL A 63 -5.27 -15.67 -4.99
N THR A 64 -5.96 -15.75 -6.12
CA THR A 64 -5.79 -16.79 -7.13
C THR A 64 -5.31 -16.14 -8.42
N PRO A 65 -4.00 -16.16 -8.71
CA PRO A 65 -3.47 -15.70 -9.99
C PRO A 65 -3.98 -16.58 -11.14
N ASN A 66 -4.09 -16.01 -12.33
CA ASN A 66 -4.46 -16.77 -13.51
C ASN A 66 -3.39 -17.82 -13.81
N GLY A 67 -3.81 -19.09 -13.95
CA GLY A 67 -2.89 -20.20 -14.20
C GLY A 67 -2.07 -20.67 -13.00
N HIS A 68 -2.37 -20.20 -11.78
CA HIS A 68 -1.73 -20.67 -10.54
C HIS A 68 -2.76 -21.06 -9.48
N SER A 69 -2.33 -21.87 -8.50
CA SER A 69 -3.19 -22.25 -7.38
C SER A 69 -3.54 -21.07 -6.48
N LYS A 70 -4.71 -21.15 -5.84
CA LYS A 70 -5.13 -20.21 -4.79
C LYS A 70 -4.09 -20.14 -3.68
N VAL A 71 -3.70 -18.93 -3.30
CA VAL A 71 -2.84 -18.63 -2.16
C VAL A 71 -3.72 -18.02 -1.08
N ASP A 72 -3.78 -18.69 0.07
CA ASP A 72 -4.52 -18.19 1.22
C ASP A 72 -3.72 -17.05 1.85
N LEU A 73 -4.40 -15.96 2.17
CA LEU A 73 -3.83 -14.74 2.74
C LEU A 73 -4.71 -14.30 3.90
N ASN A 74 -4.15 -13.71 4.93
CA ASN A 74 -4.95 -13.06 5.96
C ASN A 74 -4.31 -11.73 6.29
N VAL A 75 -4.91 -10.66 5.77
CA VAL A 75 -4.51 -9.28 6.05
C VAL A 75 -5.17 -8.83 7.34
N GLN A 76 -4.38 -8.32 8.27
CA GLN A 76 -4.84 -7.77 9.53
C GLN A 76 -3.92 -6.65 10.01
N PHE A 77 -4.42 -5.80 10.90
CA PHE A 77 -3.60 -4.82 11.59
C PHE A 77 -3.17 -5.35 12.95
N VAL A 78 -1.92 -5.10 13.30
CA VAL A 78 -1.34 -5.47 14.59
C VAL A 78 -0.59 -4.29 15.17
N HIS A 79 -0.34 -4.31 16.47
CA HIS A 79 0.42 -3.24 17.11
C HIS A 79 1.41 -3.76 18.15
N TYR A 80 2.49 -3.00 18.32
CA TYR A 80 3.47 -3.19 19.39
C TYR A 80 3.34 -2.07 20.42
N GLY A 81 3.57 -2.41 21.69
CA GLY A 81 3.87 -1.43 22.73
C GLY A 81 5.37 -1.17 22.82
N ALA A 82 5.77 -0.21 23.64
CA ALA A 82 7.17 0.02 23.98
C ALA A 82 7.45 -0.46 25.41
N ARG A 83 8.69 -0.91 25.66
CA ARG A 83 9.13 -1.29 27.00
C ARG A 83 9.03 -0.10 27.97
N PRO A 84 8.54 -0.29 29.21
CA PRO A 84 8.53 0.76 30.21
C PRO A 84 9.93 1.08 30.73
N LYS A 85 10.09 2.30 31.24
CA LYS A 85 11.31 2.79 31.92
C LYS A 85 11.69 1.93 33.12
N GLY A 86 12.98 1.63 33.29
CA GLY A 86 13.51 0.89 34.45
C GLY A 86 13.68 -0.64 34.33
N LYS A 87 13.43 -1.25 33.16
CA LYS A 87 13.58 -2.71 32.96
C LYS A 87 15.00 -3.19 32.65
N ILE A 88 16.02 -2.32 32.64
CA ILE A 88 17.38 -2.72 32.22
C ILE A 88 18.43 -2.27 33.25
N ASN A 89 19.02 -3.23 33.97
CA ASN A 89 20.21 -3.03 34.80
C ASN A 89 21.48 -2.98 33.92
N ASN A 90 21.58 -1.99 33.01
CA ASN A 90 22.79 -1.78 32.22
C ASN A 90 23.45 -0.45 32.60
N LYS A 91 24.78 -0.42 32.60
CA LYS A 91 25.61 0.77 32.89
C LYS A 91 25.52 1.88 31.82
N GLY A 92 24.70 1.71 30.80
CA GLY A 92 24.31 2.74 29.82
C GLY A 92 22.79 2.86 29.84
N GLY A 93 22.28 4.09 29.82
CA GLY A 93 20.93 4.49 30.24
C GLY A 93 19.73 3.71 29.69
N ASP A 94 18.54 4.12 30.12
CA ASP A 94 17.26 3.48 29.75
C ASP A 94 17.14 3.37 28.21
N ASN A 95 17.29 2.16 27.65
CA ASN A 95 17.06 1.92 26.23
C ASN A 95 15.56 1.71 26.00
N LEU A 96 14.87 2.79 25.63
CA LEU A 96 13.43 2.81 25.32
C LEU A 96 13.24 2.91 23.80
N SER A 97 12.06 2.52 23.30
CA SER A 97 11.70 2.88 21.92
C SER A 97 11.65 4.39 21.80
N GLY A 98 12.13 4.92 20.68
CA GLY A 98 12.05 6.35 20.31
C GLY A 98 12.30 6.48 18.82
N ALA A 99 12.68 7.65 18.33
CA ALA A 99 12.83 7.90 16.89
C ALA A 99 13.72 6.89 16.15
N TYR A 100 14.78 6.37 16.78
CA TYR A 100 15.75 5.45 16.20
C TYR A 100 15.57 4.01 16.66
N LEU A 101 15.26 3.80 17.95
CA LEU A 101 15.17 2.46 18.53
C LEU A 101 13.75 1.91 18.42
N PHE A 102 13.65 0.67 17.93
CA PHE A 102 12.47 -0.17 18.07
C PHE A 102 12.72 -1.23 19.14
N LEU A 103 12.08 -1.09 20.31
CA LEU A 103 12.25 -1.98 21.45
C LEU A 103 10.87 -2.40 21.97
N PRO A 104 10.21 -3.34 21.27
CA PRO A 104 8.87 -3.77 21.64
C PRO A 104 8.88 -4.45 23.01
N ASP A 105 7.77 -4.30 23.73
CA ASP A 105 7.53 -4.92 25.03
C ASP A 105 7.20 -6.42 24.92
N ALA A 106 6.55 -6.84 23.84
CA ALA A 106 6.18 -8.23 23.54
C ALA A 106 6.04 -8.48 22.03
N GLU A 107 5.57 -9.68 21.64
CA GLU A 107 5.06 -9.90 20.28
C GLU A 107 3.85 -8.98 19.99
N ALA A 108 3.64 -8.66 18.72
CA ALA A 108 2.54 -7.77 18.32
C ALA A 108 1.18 -8.36 18.69
N LYS A 109 0.32 -7.50 19.21
CA LYS A 109 -1.08 -7.82 19.52
C LYS A 109 -1.95 -7.53 18.31
N GLU A 110 -2.89 -8.42 18.02
CA GLU A 110 -3.83 -8.23 16.93
C GLU A 110 -4.88 -7.19 17.31
N LEU A 111 -5.17 -6.29 16.37
CA LEU A 111 -6.30 -5.39 16.52
C LEU A 111 -7.59 -6.13 16.18
N PRO A 112 -8.69 -5.92 16.93
CA PRO A 112 -9.95 -6.63 16.69
C PRO A 112 -10.40 -6.50 15.25
N ALA A 113 -10.56 -7.64 14.56
CA ALA A 113 -11.08 -7.72 13.21
C ALA A 113 -12.62 -7.83 13.17
N ASP A 114 -13.27 -7.65 14.32
CA ASP A 114 -14.73 -7.67 14.52
C ASP A 114 -15.44 -6.76 13.51
N GLU A 115 -16.69 -7.09 13.17
CA GLU A 115 -17.53 -6.49 12.11
C GLU A 115 -17.11 -5.08 11.65
N GLN A 116 -16.13 -5.05 10.75
CA GLN A 116 -15.68 -3.80 10.16
C GLN A 116 -16.72 -3.33 9.16
N GLU A 117 -16.86 -2.02 9.04
CA GLU A 117 -17.60 -1.44 7.93
C GLU A 117 -16.76 -1.55 6.66
N PHE A 118 -17.35 -2.05 5.58
CA PHE A 118 -16.70 -2.03 4.29
C PHE A 118 -17.71 -1.74 3.18
N MET A 119 -17.18 -1.27 2.05
CA MET A 119 -17.95 -1.00 0.86
C MET A 119 -17.15 -1.41 -0.38
N VAL A 120 -17.84 -2.07 -1.30
CA VAL A 120 -17.30 -2.54 -2.57
C VAL A 120 -17.81 -1.65 -3.69
N VAL A 121 -16.91 -1.21 -4.57
CA VAL A 121 -17.25 -0.53 -5.83
C VAL A 121 -16.79 -1.42 -6.96
N SER A 122 -17.72 -2.00 -7.72
CA SER A 122 -17.44 -2.89 -8.83
C SER A 122 -17.71 -2.17 -10.15
N GLY A 123 -16.65 -1.69 -10.81
CA GLY A 123 -16.69 -1.09 -12.13
C GLY A 123 -16.07 -2.00 -13.21
N PRO A 124 -16.27 -1.67 -14.50
CA PRO A 124 -15.73 -2.46 -15.61
C PRO A 124 -14.20 -2.40 -15.74
N ILE A 125 -13.58 -1.26 -15.41
CA ILE A 125 -12.12 -1.05 -15.52
C ILE A 125 -11.42 -1.23 -14.18
N MET A 126 -12.13 -0.98 -13.08
CA MET A 126 -11.55 -0.98 -11.74
C MET A 126 -12.58 -1.40 -10.72
N LYS A 127 -12.16 -2.26 -9.80
CA LYS A 127 -12.93 -2.70 -8.65
C LYS A 127 -12.19 -2.28 -7.38
N LYS A 128 -12.93 -1.85 -6.36
CA LYS A 128 -12.34 -1.41 -5.09
C LYS A 128 -13.08 -1.98 -3.89
N VAL A 129 -12.34 -2.28 -2.84
CA VAL A 129 -12.89 -2.59 -1.51
C VAL A 129 -12.32 -1.57 -0.54
N TYR A 130 -13.21 -0.81 0.09
CA TYR A 130 -12.89 0.15 1.14
C TYR A 130 -13.20 -0.52 2.47
N VAL A 131 -12.19 -0.68 3.33
CA VAL A 131 -12.32 -1.27 4.66
C VAL A 131 -12.01 -0.21 5.70
N VAL A 132 -12.97 0.00 6.59
CA VAL A 132 -12.80 0.82 7.79
C VAL A 132 -12.09 -0.02 8.83
N GLY A 133 -11.00 0.50 9.38
CA GLY A 133 -10.33 -0.16 10.51
C GLY A 133 -11.14 -0.06 11.82
N PRO A 134 -10.63 -0.69 12.88
CA PRO A 134 -11.29 -0.74 14.19
C PRO A 134 -11.72 0.65 14.70
N LYS A 135 -12.85 0.74 15.41
CA LYS A 135 -13.48 2.00 15.83
C LYS A 135 -12.57 2.96 16.61
N ASN A 136 -11.57 2.43 17.31
CA ASN A 136 -10.61 3.19 18.11
C ASN A 136 -9.42 3.72 17.28
N LEU A 137 -9.31 3.37 16.00
CA LEU A 137 -8.23 3.81 15.11
C LEU A 137 -8.78 4.36 13.80
N LYS A 138 -8.19 5.45 13.34
CA LYS A 138 -8.57 6.06 12.06
C LYS A 138 -7.74 5.42 10.96
N ILE A 139 -8.18 4.25 10.51
CA ILE A 139 -7.55 3.51 9.41
C ILE A 139 -8.58 3.33 8.29
N LEU A 140 -8.19 3.69 7.07
CA LEU A 140 -8.92 3.35 5.84
C LEU A 140 -8.00 2.55 4.93
N GLN A 141 -8.29 1.28 4.76
CA GLN A 141 -7.60 0.40 3.83
C GLN A 141 -8.39 0.29 2.54
N VAL A 142 -7.72 0.45 1.40
CA VAL A 142 -8.35 0.37 0.09
C VAL A 142 -7.61 -0.64 -0.76
N TYR A 143 -8.31 -1.68 -1.18
CA TYR A 143 -7.86 -2.61 -2.20
C TYR A 143 -8.36 -2.13 -3.57
N SER A 144 -7.49 -2.07 -4.57
CA SER A 144 -7.88 -1.77 -5.96
C SER A 144 -7.43 -2.88 -6.90
N LEU A 145 -8.38 -3.43 -7.63
CA LEU A 145 -8.16 -4.39 -8.71
C LEU A 145 -8.43 -3.69 -10.03
N VAL A 146 -7.38 -3.44 -10.80
CA VAL A 146 -7.45 -2.80 -12.12
C VAL A 146 -7.53 -3.89 -13.18
N GLU A 147 -8.37 -3.69 -14.20
CA GLU A 147 -8.46 -4.60 -15.33
C GLU A 147 -7.10 -4.72 -16.04
N GLY A 148 -6.61 -5.95 -16.24
CA GLY A 148 -5.30 -6.24 -16.83
C GLY A 148 -4.10 -6.19 -15.87
N ALA A 149 -4.25 -5.68 -14.65
CA ALA A 149 -3.15 -5.62 -13.69
C ALA A 149 -2.91 -6.99 -13.00
N PRO A 150 -1.64 -7.44 -12.89
CA PRO A 150 -1.29 -8.71 -12.25
C PRO A 150 -1.18 -8.63 -10.71
N SER A 151 -1.29 -7.43 -10.15
CA SER A 151 -1.17 -7.16 -8.71
C SER A 151 -2.44 -6.50 -8.15
N ILE A 152 -2.58 -6.52 -6.82
CA ILE A 152 -3.61 -5.77 -6.09
C ILE A 152 -2.94 -4.54 -5.47
N GLU A 153 -3.44 -3.34 -5.77
CA GLU A 153 -2.99 -2.13 -5.07
C GLU A 153 -3.64 -2.08 -3.69
N ILE A 154 -2.83 -1.90 -2.64
CA ILE A 154 -3.28 -1.71 -1.26
C ILE A 154 -2.85 -0.31 -0.82
N VAL A 155 -3.81 0.51 -0.40
CA VAL A 155 -3.54 1.83 0.16
C VAL A 155 -4.03 1.86 1.59
N ASN A 156 -3.12 2.09 2.53
CA ASN A 156 -3.44 2.30 3.94
C ASN A 156 -3.36 3.79 4.24
N GLU A 157 -4.47 4.36 4.67
CA GLU A 157 -4.52 5.70 5.22
C GLU A 157 -4.65 5.59 6.73
N VAL A 158 -3.65 6.09 7.45
CA VAL A 158 -3.50 5.89 8.89
C VAL A 158 -3.41 7.23 9.59
N ASP A 159 -4.14 7.37 10.69
CA ASP A 159 -4.02 8.48 11.64
C ASP A 159 -4.03 7.92 13.07
N ILE A 160 -2.83 7.80 13.66
CA ILE A 160 -2.62 7.31 15.03
C ILE A 160 -2.54 8.42 16.08
N ARG A 161 -2.93 9.65 15.74
CA ARG A 161 -3.04 10.72 16.73
C ARG A 161 -4.17 10.39 17.71
N SER A 162 -3.95 10.66 18.99
CA SER A 162 -4.96 10.50 20.04
C SER A 162 -6.31 11.10 19.63
N SER A 163 -7.40 10.41 20.00
CA SER A 163 -8.80 10.83 19.79
C SER A 163 -9.13 12.20 20.41
N THR A 164 -8.25 12.77 21.24
CA THR A 164 -8.41 14.10 21.86
C THR A 164 -7.95 15.27 20.99
N SER A 165 -7.34 15.05 19.82
CA SER A 165 -6.92 16.14 18.91
C SER A 165 -7.93 16.37 17.77
N LEU A 166 -9.14 16.81 18.12
CA LEU A 166 -10.05 17.48 17.19
C LEU A 166 -10.11 18.99 17.54
N MET A 167 -8.95 19.63 17.64
CA MET A 167 -8.84 21.07 17.39
C MET A 167 -8.90 21.28 15.87
N THR A 168 -10.12 21.49 15.39
CA THR A 168 -10.45 22.34 14.23
C THR A 168 -9.46 22.30 13.06
N ALA A 169 -9.37 21.17 12.36
CA ALA A 169 -8.92 21.18 10.97
C ALA A 169 -10.03 21.81 10.12
N VAL A 170 -9.98 23.14 9.98
CA VAL A 170 -10.80 23.89 9.03
C VAL A 170 -10.38 23.45 7.63
N CYS A 171 -11.20 22.62 6.97
CA CYS A 171 -11.09 22.45 5.53
C CYS A 171 -11.26 23.83 4.87
N PRO A 172 -10.30 24.31 4.06
CA PRO A 172 -10.49 25.53 3.30
C PRO A 172 -11.72 25.38 2.41
N ARG A 173 -12.70 26.28 2.56
CA ARG A 173 -13.85 26.32 1.64
C ARG A 173 -13.31 26.64 0.25
N PRO A 174 -13.62 25.85 -0.79
CA PRO A 174 -13.31 26.25 -2.15
C PRO A 174 -14.13 27.50 -2.47
N ASN A 175 -13.45 28.62 -2.72
CA ASN A 175 -14.08 29.83 -3.21
C ASN A 175 -14.80 29.54 -4.52
N SER A 176 -16.10 29.82 -4.52
CA SER A 176 -16.95 29.73 -5.69
C SER A 176 -16.50 30.76 -6.72
N LYS A 177 -15.77 30.31 -7.75
CA LYS A 177 -15.81 30.76 -9.16
C LYS A 177 -14.52 30.29 -9.86
N SER A 178 -14.56 29.09 -10.43
CA SER A 178 -13.81 28.82 -11.66
C SER A 178 -14.46 27.65 -12.39
N SER A 179 -15.04 27.97 -13.54
CA SER A 179 -15.82 27.10 -14.39
C SER A 179 -14.92 26.53 -15.47
N THR A 180 -14.28 25.38 -15.24
CA THR A 180 -13.91 24.36 -16.26
C THR A 180 -13.03 23.29 -15.62
N MET A 181 -13.52 22.04 -15.57
CA MET A 181 -12.76 20.79 -15.58
C MET A 181 -13.76 19.66 -15.33
N VAL A 182 -14.15 18.97 -16.41
CA VAL A 182 -15.05 17.82 -16.43
C VAL A 182 -14.26 16.62 -16.94
N VAL A 183 -13.37 16.10 -16.10
CA VAL A 183 -13.01 14.68 -16.03
C VAL A 183 -12.53 14.47 -14.59
N ASP A 184 -12.97 13.41 -13.91
CA ASP A 184 -12.48 12.95 -12.59
C ASP A 184 -13.10 13.51 -11.28
N LYS A 185 -14.24 14.21 -11.34
CA LYS A 185 -14.93 14.71 -10.13
C LYS A 185 -15.70 13.64 -9.35
N GLN A 186 -16.29 12.60 -9.96
CA GLN A 186 -17.18 11.68 -9.23
C GLN A 186 -16.46 10.61 -8.40
N LEU A 187 -15.35 10.01 -8.87
CA LEU A 187 -14.61 9.06 -8.03
C LEU A 187 -13.93 9.77 -6.86
N THR A 188 -13.48 11.01 -7.10
CA THR A 188 -12.97 11.91 -6.06
C THR A 188 -14.09 12.32 -5.10
N VAL A 189 -15.29 12.62 -5.58
CA VAL A 189 -16.47 12.90 -4.74
C VAL A 189 -16.96 11.65 -4.03
N ILE A 190 -16.93 10.45 -4.60
CA ILE A 190 -17.30 9.21 -3.89
C ILE A 190 -16.26 8.92 -2.82
N ARG A 191 -14.96 9.03 -3.13
CA ARG A 191 -13.88 8.89 -2.16
C ARG A 191 -13.95 9.94 -1.06
N GLU A 192 -14.24 11.19 -1.39
CA GLU A 192 -14.35 12.29 -0.41
C GLU A 192 -15.68 12.27 0.32
N VAL A 193 -16.79 11.85 -0.29
CA VAL A 193 -18.09 11.65 0.39
C VAL A 193 -18.05 10.40 1.25
N LEU A 194 -17.32 9.36 0.87
CA LEU A 194 -17.07 8.20 1.74
C LEU A 194 -16.08 8.55 2.83
N ARG A 195 -15.00 9.29 2.56
CA ARG A 195 -14.14 9.85 3.62
C ARG A 195 -14.96 10.72 4.57
N LEU A 196 -15.78 11.63 4.05
CA LEU A 196 -16.61 12.53 4.84
C LEU A 196 -17.71 11.78 5.60
N LYS A 197 -18.42 10.82 4.99
CA LYS A 197 -19.42 9.96 5.65
C LYS A 197 -18.76 9.00 6.65
N PHE A 198 -17.57 8.47 6.36
CA PHE A 198 -16.73 7.68 7.28
C PHE A 198 -16.37 8.51 8.52
N TYR A 199 -15.84 9.71 8.33
CA TYR A 199 -15.48 10.61 9.44
C TYR A 199 -16.72 11.19 10.16
N GLN A 200 -17.83 11.39 9.45
CA GLN A 200 -19.11 11.86 10.04
C GLN A 200 -19.84 10.75 10.79
N ASN A 201 -19.84 9.50 10.33
CA ASN A 201 -20.43 8.36 11.01
C ASN A 201 -19.64 8.01 12.28
N GLN A 202 -18.30 8.09 12.25
CA GLN A 202 -17.50 7.98 13.48
C GLN A 202 -17.84 9.09 14.48
N LYS A 203 -18.08 10.33 14.01
CA LYS A 203 -18.54 11.43 14.86
C LYS A 203 -19.97 11.22 15.40
N LEU A 204 -20.88 10.63 14.63
CA LEU A 204 -22.26 10.35 15.04
C LEU A 204 -22.33 9.20 16.08
N LEU A 205 -21.47 8.19 15.94
CA LEU A 205 -21.28 7.13 16.95
C LEU A 205 -20.70 7.66 18.26
N LEU A 206 -19.80 8.66 18.21
CA LEU A 206 -19.28 9.36 19.39
C LEU A 206 -20.30 10.32 20.04
N MET A 207 -21.34 10.74 19.32
CA MET A 207 -22.39 11.61 19.87
C MET A 207 -23.52 10.82 20.53
N ASN A 208 -23.83 9.60 20.05
CA ASN A 208 -24.82 8.74 20.69
C ASN A 208 -24.34 8.02 21.95
N SER A 209 -23.04 8.06 22.28
CA SER A 209 -22.52 7.58 23.58
C SER A 209 -22.68 8.60 24.72
N THR A 210 -23.33 9.75 24.48
CA THR A 210 -23.54 10.79 25.52
C THR A 210 -24.97 10.85 26.09
N SER A 211 -25.76 9.78 25.96
CA SER A 211 -27.02 9.68 26.71
C SER A 211 -27.37 8.24 27.07
N LEU A 212 -26.97 7.85 28.29
CA LEU A 212 -27.42 6.74 29.16
C LEU A 212 -26.20 6.43 30.04
N GLY A 213 -26.12 6.93 31.26
CA GLY A 213 -26.87 6.39 32.39
C GLY A 213 -25.88 5.57 33.22
N SER A 214 -25.63 6.02 34.44
CA SER A 214 -24.73 5.49 35.47
C SER A 214 -24.70 3.95 35.55
N ASP A 215 -23.60 3.36 35.11
CA ASP A 215 -22.98 2.14 35.65
C ASP A 215 -21.52 2.15 35.17
N GLU A 216 -20.64 2.69 36.02
CA GLU A 216 -19.19 2.74 35.79
C GLU A 216 -18.60 1.32 35.88
N GLY A 217 -18.64 0.61 34.76
CA GLY A 217 -17.69 -0.44 34.43
C GLY A 217 -16.65 0.14 33.48
N ASP A 218 -15.47 0.45 34.00
CA ASP A 218 -14.29 0.90 33.27
C ASP A 218 -14.04 0.05 32.01
N ILE A 219 -14.27 0.62 30.83
CA ILE A 219 -13.64 0.17 29.58
C ILE A 219 -12.90 1.36 28.96
N ALA A 220 -12.02 1.94 29.77
CA ALA A 220 -10.89 2.73 29.31
C ALA A 220 -9.70 1.79 29.07
N GLU A 221 -9.82 0.86 28.13
CA GLU A 221 -8.67 0.10 27.64
C GLU A 221 -7.86 0.97 26.67
N THR A 222 -7.04 1.84 27.27
CA THR A 222 -5.69 2.21 26.83
C THR A 222 -5.49 2.50 25.34
N THR A 223 -5.64 3.77 24.95
CA THR A 223 -4.62 4.34 24.05
C THR A 223 -3.32 4.38 24.84
N SER A 224 -2.54 3.30 24.80
CA SER A 224 -1.19 3.30 25.35
C SER A 224 -0.42 4.44 24.71
N SER A 225 0.25 5.24 25.53
CA SER A 225 1.17 6.31 25.12
C SER A 225 2.17 5.88 24.03
N ASN A 226 2.54 4.60 24.05
CA ASN A 226 3.39 3.98 23.05
C ASN A 226 2.59 3.03 22.17
N PHE A 227 2.58 3.28 20.87
CA PHE A 227 1.81 2.53 19.89
C PHE A 227 2.53 2.50 18.54
N GLU A 228 2.96 1.32 18.11
CA GLU A 228 3.59 1.12 16.79
C GLU A 228 2.71 0.19 15.95
N LEU A 229 2.13 0.72 14.87
CA LEU A 229 1.14 0.03 14.03
C LEU A 229 1.81 -0.68 12.86
N ALA A 230 1.42 -1.93 12.61
CA ALA A 230 1.83 -2.68 11.43
C ALA A 230 0.65 -3.30 10.68
N MET A 231 0.82 -3.50 9.37
CA MET A 231 -0.01 -4.39 8.56
C MET A 231 0.69 -5.75 8.47
N ARG A 232 -0.03 -6.82 8.84
CA ARG A 232 0.45 -8.20 8.80
C ARG A 232 -0.33 -8.99 7.75
N MET A 233 0.38 -9.84 7.01
CA MET A 233 -0.14 -10.81 6.06
C MET A 233 0.34 -12.19 6.48
N ASN A 234 -0.59 -13.08 6.83
CA ASN A 234 -0.29 -14.49 7.07
C ASN A 234 -0.71 -15.31 5.85
N THR A 235 0.13 -16.23 5.38
CA THR A 235 -0.09 -16.97 4.13
C THR A 235 0.26 -18.44 4.26
N ASN A 236 -0.18 -19.24 3.30
CA ASN A 236 0.20 -20.65 3.21
C ASN A 236 1.54 -20.89 2.46
N VAL A 237 2.27 -19.83 2.07
CA VAL A 237 3.58 -19.93 1.42
C VAL A 237 4.61 -20.49 2.40
N GLN A 238 5.29 -21.57 2.03
CA GLN A 238 6.22 -22.29 2.90
C GLN A 238 7.62 -21.66 2.91
N SER A 239 7.72 -20.41 3.35
CA SER A 239 8.96 -19.62 3.29
C SER A 239 10.05 -20.01 4.30
N GLY A 240 9.73 -20.92 5.24
CA GLY A 240 10.62 -21.25 6.35
C GLY A 240 11.03 -20.00 7.12
N ASP A 241 12.32 -19.79 7.29
CA ASP A 241 12.91 -18.63 7.97
C ASP A 241 13.38 -17.52 7.03
N ASP A 242 13.14 -17.64 5.73
CA ASP A 242 13.65 -16.71 4.74
C ASP A 242 12.68 -15.55 4.46
N LEU A 243 13.28 -14.38 4.30
CA LEU A 243 12.65 -13.14 3.85
C LEU A 243 13.61 -12.48 2.87
N TYR A 244 13.11 -11.90 1.79
CA TYR A 244 13.92 -11.14 0.86
C TYR A 244 13.53 -9.67 0.93
N THR A 245 14.51 -8.77 1.04
CA THR A 245 14.28 -7.32 1.15
C THR A 245 15.22 -6.59 0.20
N ASP A 246 14.76 -5.49 -0.37
CA ASP A 246 15.63 -4.64 -1.17
C ASP A 246 16.62 -3.81 -0.34
N LEU A 247 17.72 -3.43 -0.99
CA LEU A 247 18.68 -2.42 -0.50
C LEU A 247 18.63 -1.23 -1.43
N ASN A 248 18.00 -0.15 -0.98
CA ASN A 248 17.85 1.13 -1.68
C ASN A 248 17.24 1.00 -3.09
N GLY A 249 16.38 0.00 -3.32
CA GLY A 249 15.77 -0.26 -4.63
C GLY A 249 16.72 -0.79 -5.71
N MET A 250 17.94 -1.23 -5.35
CA MET A 250 18.95 -1.65 -6.34
C MET A 250 19.18 -3.16 -6.39
N GLN A 251 19.23 -3.82 -5.23
CA GLN A 251 19.49 -5.26 -5.12
C GLN A 251 18.56 -5.86 -4.08
N ILE A 252 18.20 -7.13 -4.24
CA ILE A 252 17.47 -7.89 -3.22
C ILE A 252 18.44 -8.79 -2.47
N ILE A 253 18.36 -8.78 -1.15
CA ILE A 253 19.18 -9.63 -0.28
C ILE A 253 18.28 -10.53 0.56
N ARG A 254 18.71 -11.79 0.72
CA ARG A 254 18.11 -12.77 1.61
C ARG A 254 18.43 -12.44 3.06
N ARG A 255 17.39 -12.40 3.89
CA ARG A 255 17.38 -12.28 5.34
C ARG A 255 16.91 -13.60 5.92
N ARG A 256 17.51 -14.01 7.04
CA ARG A 256 17.12 -15.23 7.73
C ARG A 256 16.72 -14.92 9.16
N ARG A 257 15.50 -15.31 9.53
CA ARG A 257 14.99 -15.21 10.90
C ARG A 257 15.78 -16.16 11.82
N GLN A 258 16.13 -15.67 13.01
CA GLN A 258 16.90 -16.37 14.04
C GLN A 258 16.42 -15.93 15.43
N LEU A 259 15.17 -16.23 15.77
CA LEU A 259 14.54 -15.79 17.02
C LEU A 259 15.11 -16.50 18.26
N ASP A 260 15.83 -17.60 18.08
CA ASP A 260 16.60 -18.31 19.11
C ASP A 260 17.85 -17.55 19.56
N LYS A 261 18.41 -16.70 18.69
CA LYS A 261 19.67 -15.98 18.91
C LYS A 261 19.52 -14.47 19.04
N LEU A 262 18.56 -13.90 18.33
CA LEU A 262 18.40 -12.45 18.20
C LEU A 262 16.96 -12.03 18.54
N PRO A 263 16.77 -10.88 19.22
CA PRO A 263 15.45 -10.42 19.62
C PRO A 263 14.62 -9.96 18.42
N ILE A 264 13.30 -9.80 18.60
CA ILE A 264 12.33 -9.45 17.54
C ILE A 264 12.79 -8.27 16.68
N GLN A 265 13.22 -7.17 17.32
CA GLN A 265 13.63 -5.95 16.62
C GLN A 265 14.85 -6.14 15.69
N ALA A 266 15.67 -7.18 15.89
CA ALA A 266 16.80 -7.49 15.01
C ALA A 266 16.35 -8.16 13.70
N HIS A 267 15.09 -8.59 13.61
CA HIS A 267 14.50 -9.19 12.41
C HIS A 267 13.61 -8.23 11.63
N PHE A 268 13.58 -6.96 12.03
CA PHE A 268 13.06 -5.87 11.21
C PHE A 268 14.16 -5.32 10.31
N TYR A 269 13.87 -5.28 9.02
CA TYR A 269 14.78 -4.80 8.00
C TYR A 269 14.15 -3.63 7.24
N PRO A 270 14.97 -2.71 6.68
CA PRO A 270 14.45 -1.73 5.74
C PRO A 270 13.83 -2.41 4.52
N MET A 271 12.65 -1.93 4.12
CA MET A 271 11.99 -2.21 2.85
C MET A 271 11.81 -0.89 2.09
N PRO A 272 12.84 -0.40 1.39
CA PRO A 272 12.73 0.81 0.59
C PRO A 272 11.70 0.71 -0.54
N SER A 273 11.60 -0.44 -1.21
CA SER A 273 10.75 -0.62 -2.40
C SER A 273 10.12 -2.00 -2.55
N ALA A 274 10.72 -3.06 -2.01
CA ALA A 274 10.22 -4.42 -2.19
C ALA A 274 10.66 -5.37 -1.07
N ALA A 275 9.74 -6.22 -0.66
CA ALA A 275 10.05 -7.43 0.09
C ALA A 275 9.24 -8.60 -0.46
N TYR A 276 9.76 -9.82 -0.34
CA TYR A 276 9.00 -11.01 -0.70
C TYR A 276 9.36 -12.23 0.16
N ILE A 277 8.43 -13.16 0.21
CA ILE A 277 8.63 -14.53 0.70
C ILE A 277 8.26 -15.49 -0.42
N GLU A 278 8.90 -16.65 -0.44
CA GLU A 278 8.67 -17.65 -1.48
C GLU A 278 8.88 -19.06 -0.97
N ASP A 279 8.24 -20.02 -1.64
CA ASP A 279 8.51 -21.44 -1.54
C ASP A 279 8.93 -22.02 -2.90
N THR A 280 8.85 -23.33 -3.08
CA THR A 280 9.24 -23.99 -4.34
C THR A 280 8.32 -23.67 -5.52
N SER A 281 7.12 -23.17 -5.26
CA SER A 281 6.03 -23.03 -6.22
C SER A 281 5.49 -21.61 -6.36
N THR A 282 5.61 -20.81 -5.31
CA THR A 282 4.86 -19.56 -5.16
C THR A 282 5.76 -18.49 -4.56
N ARG A 283 5.70 -17.28 -5.14
CA ARG A 283 6.26 -16.06 -4.55
C ARG A 283 5.13 -15.09 -4.20
N LEU A 284 5.20 -14.53 -3.01
CA LEU A 284 4.37 -13.41 -2.56
C LEU A 284 5.27 -12.19 -2.38
N SER A 285 5.11 -11.20 -3.27
CA SER A 285 5.86 -9.95 -3.24
C SER A 285 4.98 -8.80 -2.74
N LEU A 286 5.47 -8.05 -1.77
CA LEU A 286 4.93 -6.76 -1.35
C LEU A 286 5.87 -5.65 -1.84
N LEU A 287 5.39 -4.86 -2.80
CA LEU A 287 6.09 -3.70 -3.33
C LEU A 287 5.55 -2.45 -2.64
N THR A 288 6.39 -1.43 -2.43
CA THR A 288 6.01 -0.24 -1.68
C THR A 288 6.45 1.05 -2.35
N ALA A 289 5.64 2.10 -2.22
CA ALA A 289 5.95 3.44 -2.74
C ALA A 289 6.78 4.27 -1.75
N GLN A 290 6.98 3.79 -0.53
CA GLN A 290 7.67 4.51 0.54
C GLN A 290 8.48 3.54 1.42
N PRO A 291 9.65 3.95 1.93
CA PRO A 291 10.48 3.09 2.77
C PRO A 291 9.83 2.82 4.11
N LEU A 292 9.72 1.55 4.50
CA LEU A 292 9.16 1.12 5.79
C LEU A 292 9.99 -0.01 6.40
N GLY A 293 9.76 -0.32 7.68
CA GLY A 293 10.32 -1.52 8.31
C GLY A 293 9.49 -2.75 7.97
N VAL A 294 10.12 -3.83 7.55
CA VAL A 294 9.47 -5.12 7.24
C VAL A 294 10.10 -6.26 8.04
N ALA A 295 9.30 -7.27 8.39
CA ALA A 295 9.77 -8.49 9.02
C ALA A 295 8.98 -9.71 8.51
N SER A 296 9.58 -10.89 8.68
CA SER A 296 8.89 -12.18 8.60
C SER A 296 9.17 -12.92 9.91
N LEU A 297 8.28 -12.78 10.89
CA LEU A 297 8.48 -13.32 12.24
C LEU A 297 7.99 -14.77 12.38
N LYS A 298 7.17 -15.25 11.43
CA LYS A 298 6.72 -16.65 11.30
C LYS A 298 6.79 -17.09 9.84
N ALA A 299 6.88 -18.40 9.57
CA ALA A 299 6.86 -18.91 8.20
C ALA A 299 5.54 -18.50 7.51
N GLY A 300 5.62 -18.09 6.24
CA GLY A 300 4.47 -17.61 5.48
C GLY A 300 3.97 -16.22 5.89
N GLN A 301 4.67 -15.50 6.78
CA GLN A 301 4.25 -14.19 7.27
C GLN A 301 5.08 -13.06 6.65
N LEU A 302 4.41 -11.97 6.29
CA LEU A 302 5.01 -10.66 6.05
C LEU A 302 4.36 -9.62 6.95
N GLU A 303 5.16 -8.77 7.56
CA GLU A 303 4.68 -7.68 8.40
C GLU A 303 5.41 -6.39 8.06
N VAL A 304 4.67 -5.31 7.84
CA VAL A 304 5.20 -3.99 7.51
C VAL A 304 4.71 -2.95 8.50
N MET A 305 5.62 -2.20 9.09
CA MET A 305 5.33 -1.09 9.98
C MET A 305 4.72 0.06 9.18
N LEU A 306 3.65 0.68 9.68
CA LEU A 306 2.92 1.76 9.00
C LEU A 306 3.19 3.13 9.62
N ASP A 307 3.13 3.22 10.95
CA ASP A 307 3.37 4.44 11.70
C ASP A 307 3.65 4.09 13.17
N ARG A 308 4.27 5.01 13.92
CA ARG A 308 4.60 4.82 15.34
C ARG A 308 4.49 6.11 16.12
N ARG A 309 3.91 6.03 17.30
CA ARG A 309 3.77 7.11 18.27
C ARG A 309 4.39 6.69 19.58
N LEU A 310 5.29 7.51 20.11
CA LEU A 310 6.09 7.18 21.28
C LEU A 310 6.20 8.39 22.19
N ASP A 311 6.02 8.18 23.49
CA ASP A 311 5.96 9.24 24.50
C ASP A 311 7.33 9.63 25.08
N GLN A 312 8.39 8.93 24.69
CA GLN A 312 9.74 9.10 25.23
C GLN A 312 10.82 9.25 24.15
N ASP A 313 11.93 9.88 24.51
CA ASP A 313 13.20 9.87 23.78
C ASP A 313 13.94 8.54 24.00
N ASP A 314 14.78 8.14 23.04
CA ASP A 314 15.57 6.91 23.08
C ASP A 314 17.05 7.11 23.44
N GLY A 315 17.44 8.32 23.85
CA GLY A 315 18.80 8.65 24.27
C GLY A 315 19.81 8.58 23.13
N ARG A 316 19.40 8.92 21.89
CA ARG A 316 20.29 9.00 20.72
C ARG A 316 20.59 10.43 20.28
N GLY A 317 20.21 11.42 21.10
CA GLY A 317 20.57 12.83 20.93
C GLY A 317 19.51 13.68 20.21
N LEU A 318 18.32 13.13 19.95
CA LEU A 318 17.18 13.92 19.47
C LEU A 318 16.52 14.69 20.63
N GLU A 319 16.47 14.09 21.83
CA GLU A 319 15.89 14.70 23.04
C GLU A 319 14.39 15.05 22.88
N GLU A 320 13.70 14.32 22.00
CA GLU A 320 12.28 14.50 21.71
C GLU A 320 11.59 13.13 21.59
N ASN A 321 10.29 13.12 21.87
CA ASN A 321 9.43 11.97 21.63
C ASN A 321 8.90 11.97 20.17
N VAL A 322 8.09 10.96 19.80
CA VAL A 322 7.53 10.86 18.44
C VAL A 322 6.03 11.13 18.51
N HIS A 323 5.65 12.41 18.50
CA HIS A 323 4.28 12.88 18.73
C HIS A 323 3.67 13.69 17.58
N ASP A 324 4.46 14.06 16.60
CA ASP A 324 4.12 14.92 15.48
C ASP A 324 3.52 14.14 14.29
N ASN A 325 2.99 12.94 14.55
CA ASN A 325 2.36 12.09 13.55
C ASN A 325 1.32 12.88 12.74
N LEU A 326 1.38 12.73 11.42
CA LEU A 326 0.37 13.23 10.52
C LEU A 326 -0.39 12.06 9.91
N ARG A 327 -1.57 12.38 9.37
CA ARG A 327 -2.32 11.42 8.56
C ARG A 327 -1.45 10.99 7.37
N THR A 328 -1.07 9.72 7.35
CA THR A 328 -0.08 9.17 6.42
C THR A 328 -0.75 8.19 5.47
N LEU A 329 -0.32 8.22 4.20
CA LEU A 329 -0.78 7.32 3.15
C LEU A 329 0.36 6.39 2.76
N SER A 330 0.23 5.11 3.08
CA SER A 330 1.16 4.06 2.63
C SER A 330 0.54 3.33 1.43
N ARG A 331 1.27 3.26 0.32
CA ARG A 331 0.83 2.53 -0.89
C ARG A 331 1.69 1.30 -1.12
N PHE A 332 1.03 0.23 -1.52
CA PHE A 332 1.64 -1.05 -1.81
C PHE A 332 1.04 -1.70 -3.05
N ARG A 333 1.80 -2.61 -3.67
CA ARG A 333 1.28 -3.60 -4.61
C ARG A 333 1.56 -5.00 -4.08
N LEU A 334 0.51 -5.81 -3.99
CA LEU A 334 0.61 -7.21 -3.61
C LEU A 334 0.57 -8.07 -4.87
N LEU A 335 1.66 -8.79 -5.12
CA LEU A 335 1.84 -9.60 -6.31
C LEU A 335 2.09 -11.06 -5.90
N VAL A 336 1.28 -11.97 -6.44
CA VAL A 336 1.38 -13.42 -6.22
C VAL A 336 1.75 -14.07 -7.54
N GLU A 337 2.86 -14.79 -7.56
CA GLU A 337 3.42 -15.35 -8.80
C GLU A 337 3.72 -16.84 -8.66
N PRO A 338 3.48 -17.64 -9.70
CA PRO A 338 4.04 -18.98 -9.80
C PRO A 338 5.56 -18.88 -10.01
N LEU A 339 6.31 -19.68 -9.26
CA LEU A 339 7.72 -19.91 -9.50
C LEU A 339 7.92 -21.18 -10.32
N LYS A 340 8.57 -21.04 -11.47
CA LYS A 340 9.04 -22.19 -12.24
C LYS A 340 10.41 -22.59 -11.71
N GLN A 341 10.50 -23.77 -11.11
CA GLN A 341 11.76 -24.31 -10.63
C GLN A 341 12.71 -24.51 -11.83
N LEU A 342 13.76 -23.69 -11.92
CA LEU A 342 14.88 -23.93 -12.83
C LEU A 342 15.72 -25.06 -12.23
N GLU A 343 15.96 -26.13 -12.99
CA GLU A 343 16.64 -27.32 -12.49
C GLU A 343 18.02 -27.00 -11.86
N SER A 344 18.27 -27.59 -10.68
CA SER A 344 19.59 -27.81 -10.06
C SER A 344 20.45 -26.60 -9.64
N LYS A 345 19.87 -25.50 -9.14
CA LYS A 345 20.66 -24.58 -8.29
C LYS A 345 20.48 -24.92 -6.82
N THR A 346 21.58 -25.25 -6.15
CA THR A 346 21.64 -25.37 -4.69
C THR A 346 21.43 -23.98 -4.07
N THR A 347 20.17 -23.58 -3.88
CA THR A 347 19.76 -22.27 -3.34
C THR A 347 20.09 -22.06 -1.86
N ALA A 348 20.67 -23.06 -1.18
CA ALA A 348 20.94 -23.00 0.26
C ALA A 348 21.94 -21.89 0.65
N GLU A 349 22.91 -21.57 -0.24
CA GLU A 349 23.93 -20.56 -0.01
C GLU A 349 23.68 -19.22 -0.74
N GLU A 350 22.70 -19.19 -1.65
CA GLU A 350 22.42 -17.99 -2.43
C GLU A 350 21.83 -16.89 -1.51
N ARG A 351 22.57 -15.77 -1.43
CA ARG A 351 22.22 -14.63 -0.57
C ARG A 351 21.53 -13.51 -1.33
N VAL A 352 21.52 -13.58 -2.66
CA VAL A 352 20.97 -12.54 -3.55
C VAL A 352 19.65 -13.04 -4.08
N GLY A 353 18.65 -12.17 -4.06
CA GLY A 353 17.36 -12.38 -4.68
C GLY A 353 17.21 -11.53 -5.94
N PHE A 354 16.16 -11.79 -6.70
CA PHE A 354 15.77 -10.97 -7.85
C PHE A 354 14.26 -10.88 -7.91
N LEU A 355 13.73 -9.70 -8.22
CA LEU A 355 12.32 -9.58 -8.61
C LEU A 355 12.11 -10.30 -9.94
N SER A 356 10.91 -10.83 -10.15
CA SER A 356 10.49 -11.24 -11.49
C SER A 356 10.42 -10.00 -12.40
N LEU A 357 10.32 -10.23 -13.71
CA LEU A 357 10.12 -9.12 -14.65
C LEU A 357 8.82 -8.35 -14.35
N VAL A 358 7.76 -9.07 -13.97
CA VAL A 358 6.48 -8.47 -13.57
C VAL A 358 6.64 -7.67 -12.29
N GLY A 359 7.28 -8.23 -11.26
CA GLY A 359 7.55 -7.52 -10.00
C GLY A 359 8.41 -6.27 -10.19
N LEU A 360 9.40 -6.30 -11.09
CA LEU A 360 10.20 -5.13 -11.42
C LEU A 360 9.36 -4.05 -12.14
N ALA A 361 8.51 -4.43 -13.09
CA ALA A 361 7.62 -3.52 -13.79
C ALA A 361 6.61 -2.86 -12.83
N GLU A 362 5.97 -3.67 -11.97
CA GLU A 362 5.02 -3.20 -10.96
C GLU A 362 5.68 -2.25 -9.94
N SER A 363 6.91 -2.56 -9.51
CA SER A 363 7.69 -1.69 -8.61
C SER A 363 8.04 -0.37 -9.29
N THR A 364 8.44 -0.43 -10.57
CA THR A 364 8.77 0.76 -11.35
C THR A 364 7.55 1.65 -11.55
N GLU A 365 6.39 1.10 -11.89
CA GLU A 365 5.17 1.87 -12.07
C GLU A 365 4.68 2.48 -10.75
N LEU A 366 4.89 1.78 -9.63
CA LEU A 366 4.57 2.29 -8.29
C LEU A 366 5.46 3.49 -7.89
N LEU A 367 6.76 3.41 -8.17
CA LEU A 367 7.74 4.46 -7.82
C LEU A 367 7.77 5.61 -8.83
N TYR A 368 7.44 5.35 -10.09
CA TYR A 368 7.48 6.31 -11.20
C TYR A 368 6.16 6.30 -11.98
N PRO A 369 5.05 6.70 -11.33
CA PRO A 369 3.74 6.68 -11.96
C PRO A 369 3.67 7.65 -13.13
N THR A 370 2.76 7.39 -14.07
CA THR A 370 2.51 8.29 -15.20
C THR A 370 2.12 9.68 -14.71
N VAL A 371 2.85 10.70 -15.15
CA VAL A 371 2.53 12.10 -14.87
C VAL A 371 1.36 12.52 -15.75
N ARG A 372 0.22 12.83 -15.12
CA ARG A 372 -0.96 13.35 -15.81
C ARG A 372 -0.89 14.87 -15.85
N MET A 373 -0.89 15.45 -17.04
CA MET A 373 -0.96 16.89 -17.25
C MET A 373 -2.32 17.27 -17.84
N VAL A 374 -2.96 18.30 -17.29
CA VAL A 374 -4.23 18.81 -17.79
C VAL A 374 -4.00 20.19 -18.41
N SER A 375 -4.39 20.35 -19.67
CA SER A 375 -4.29 21.61 -20.40
C SER A 375 -5.64 22.31 -20.48
N SER A 376 -5.62 23.64 -20.40
CA SER A 376 -6.78 24.51 -20.65
C SER A 376 -6.92 24.92 -22.13
N GLY A 377 -5.97 24.53 -22.99
CA GLY A 377 -6.00 24.80 -24.44
C GLY A 377 -6.99 23.93 -25.21
N ARG A 378 -7.33 24.32 -26.45
CA ARG A 378 -8.18 23.50 -27.33
C ARG A 378 -7.42 22.23 -27.76
N ALA A 379 -8.10 21.09 -27.76
CA ALA A 379 -7.51 19.76 -28.02
C ALA A 379 -6.82 19.57 -29.39
N ALA A 380 -6.99 20.50 -30.34
CA ALA A 380 -6.50 20.39 -31.71
C ALA A 380 -4.98 20.60 -31.88
N GLU A 381 -4.23 20.92 -30.80
CA GLU A 381 -2.78 21.19 -30.85
C GLU A 381 -1.93 20.11 -30.17
N VAL A 382 -2.50 18.96 -29.79
CA VAL A 382 -1.75 17.88 -29.12
C VAL A 382 -1.01 17.02 -30.15
N ILE A 383 0.30 17.20 -30.27
CA ILE A 383 1.18 16.32 -31.05
C ILE A 383 1.55 15.11 -30.18
N PRO A 384 1.29 13.87 -30.65
CA PRO A 384 1.70 12.67 -29.93
C PRO A 384 3.22 12.59 -29.75
N VAL A 385 3.69 12.29 -28.52
CA VAL A 385 5.12 12.29 -28.17
C VAL A 385 5.90 11.18 -28.88
N ASP A 386 5.25 10.09 -29.26
CA ASP A 386 5.81 9.01 -30.08
C ASP A 386 6.21 9.51 -31.49
N GLN A 387 5.62 10.61 -31.96
CA GLN A 387 6.06 11.29 -33.20
C GLN A 387 7.31 12.18 -32.98
N LEU A 388 7.68 12.45 -31.73
CA LEU A 388 8.86 13.25 -31.35
C LEU A 388 10.05 12.37 -30.91
N SER A 389 9.83 11.12 -30.52
CA SER A 389 10.90 10.20 -30.12
C SER A 389 11.37 9.32 -31.30
N GLN A 390 12.56 9.58 -31.83
CA GLN A 390 13.19 8.71 -32.85
C GLN A 390 13.96 7.50 -32.25
N GLY A 391 13.84 7.25 -30.95
CA GLY A 391 14.56 6.18 -30.24
C GLY A 391 13.76 4.87 -30.19
N GLY A 392 14.42 3.75 -30.46
CA GLY A 392 13.83 2.41 -30.34
C GLY A 392 13.52 2.02 -28.88
N PHE A 393 12.67 0.99 -28.72
CA PHE A 393 12.31 0.45 -27.41
C PHE A 393 13.52 -0.14 -26.69
N THR A 394 13.79 0.30 -25.46
CA THR A 394 14.78 -0.33 -24.57
C THR A 394 14.23 -1.63 -23.97
N TYR A 395 15.11 -2.60 -23.71
CA TYR A 395 14.76 -3.83 -22.99
C TYR A 395 14.07 -3.51 -21.66
N ALA A 396 13.07 -4.31 -21.25
CA ALA A 396 12.27 -4.06 -20.06
C ALA A 396 13.06 -3.99 -18.74
N ALA A 397 14.28 -4.55 -18.71
CA ALA A 397 15.20 -4.49 -17.56
C ALA A 397 16.17 -3.29 -17.61
N LEU A 398 16.22 -2.52 -18.70
CA LEU A 398 17.05 -1.33 -18.85
C LEU A 398 16.23 -0.08 -18.57
N ARG A 399 16.79 0.83 -17.78
CA ARG A 399 16.14 2.08 -17.40
C ARG A 399 17.13 3.24 -17.34
N ALA A 400 16.76 4.37 -17.94
CA ALA A 400 17.44 5.63 -17.71
C ALA A 400 17.14 6.13 -16.28
N GLN A 401 18.14 6.13 -15.41
CA GLN A 401 18.01 6.59 -14.01
C GLN A 401 18.10 8.12 -13.89
N GLY A 402 18.73 8.77 -14.87
CA GLY A 402 18.80 10.22 -14.94
C GLY A 402 19.00 10.65 -16.38
N ASP A 403 18.23 11.65 -16.78
CA ASP A 403 18.45 12.42 -18.00
C ASP A 403 18.56 13.89 -17.60
N ARG A 404 19.68 14.52 -17.93
CA ARG A 404 19.99 15.88 -17.51
C ARG A 404 20.81 16.58 -18.59
N THR A 405 20.30 17.69 -19.09
CA THR A 405 21.08 18.61 -19.92
C THR A 405 22.17 19.26 -19.06
N VAL A 406 23.44 19.05 -19.43
CA VAL A 406 24.62 19.57 -18.70
C VAL A 406 25.19 20.87 -19.29
N HIS A 407 24.57 21.38 -20.36
CA HIS A 407 24.95 22.63 -21.01
C HIS A 407 23.81 23.64 -20.96
N ASN A 408 24.11 24.84 -20.48
CA ASN A 408 23.23 26.00 -20.67
C ASN A 408 23.47 26.53 -22.08
N GLY A 409 22.40 26.82 -22.82
CA GLY A 409 22.44 27.25 -24.22
C GLY A 409 23.10 28.62 -24.46
N ALA A 410 24.42 28.69 -24.24
CA ALA A 410 25.29 29.79 -24.60
C ALA A 410 26.43 29.25 -25.48
N ALA A 411 26.08 28.74 -26.66
CA ALA A 411 26.99 28.61 -27.79
C ALA A 411 26.15 28.84 -29.05
N GLY A 412 26.61 29.77 -29.89
CA GLY A 412 25.89 30.25 -31.06
C GLY A 412 25.50 29.15 -32.04
N ARG A 413 24.56 29.50 -32.92
CA ARG A 413 24.17 28.76 -34.12
C ARG A 413 25.37 28.03 -34.73
N ASP A 414 25.46 26.74 -34.45
CA ASP A 414 26.18 25.80 -35.28
C ASP A 414 25.44 24.48 -35.13
N ASP A 415 24.82 24.06 -36.23
CA ASP A 415 24.05 22.82 -36.35
C ASP A 415 24.96 21.62 -36.05
N ARG A 416 25.07 21.25 -34.78
CA ARG A 416 25.67 19.98 -34.37
C ARG A 416 24.56 19.09 -33.84
N GLN A 417 24.23 18.09 -34.66
CA GLN A 417 23.35 16.99 -34.31
C GLN A 417 23.73 16.43 -32.95
N ALA A 418 22.73 16.25 -32.08
CA ALA A 418 22.89 15.54 -30.82
C ALA A 418 23.36 14.11 -31.14
N VAL A 419 24.63 13.81 -30.86
CA VAL A 419 25.14 12.45 -30.89
C VAL A 419 24.67 11.77 -29.61
N VAL A 420 23.60 10.98 -29.72
CA VAL A 420 23.24 10.00 -28.69
C VAL A 420 24.32 8.91 -28.74
N VAL A 421 25.31 9.01 -27.85
CA VAL A 421 26.24 7.90 -27.61
C VAL A 421 25.51 6.88 -26.75
N ALA A 422 24.71 6.03 -27.40
CA ALA A 422 24.33 4.76 -26.80
C ALA A 422 25.56 3.86 -26.86
N SER A 423 26.29 3.74 -25.75
CA SER A 423 27.30 2.71 -25.62
C SER A 423 26.60 1.36 -25.50
N SER A 424 26.29 0.72 -26.64
CA SER A 424 26.00 -0.70 -26.68
C SER A 424 27.31 -1.44 -26.43
N SER A 425 27.60 -1.80 -25.18
CA SER A 425 28.59 -2.83 -24.91
C SER A 425 27.99 -4.15 -25.38
N SER A 426 28.25 -4.52 -26.63
CA SER A 426 28.06 -5.88 -27.12
C SER A 426 29.09 -6.77 -26.43
N SER A 427 28.80 -7.23 -25.20
CA SER A 427 29.51 -8.39 -24.66
C SER A 427 28.87 -9.63 -25.27
N SER A 428 29.51 -10.14 -26.32
CA SER A 428 29.34 -11.53 -26.72
C SER A 428 29.79 -12.41 -25.55
N THR A 429 28.85 -12.89 -24.76
CA THR A 429 29.11 -14.02 -23.86
C THR A 429 28.39 -15.23 -24.43
N SER A 430 29.20 -16.08 -25.04
CA SER A 430 28.90 -17.46 -25.37
C SER A 430 28.20 -18.16 -24.21
N SER A 431 27.19 -18.94 -24.56
CA SER A 431 26.65 -20.03 -23.76
C SER A 431 27.75 -20.83 -23.06
N VAL A 432 27.67 -20.92 -21.72
CA VAL A 432 28.04 -22.09 -20.91
C VAL A 432 27.03 -22.19 -19.78
#